data_AF-A0A7C2VE36-F1
#
_entry.id   AF-A0A7C2VE36-F1
#
_cell.length_a   1.000
_cell.length_b   1.000
_cell.length_c   1.000
_cell.angle_alpha   90.00
_cell.angle_beta   90.00
_cell.angle_gamma   90.00
#
_symmetry.space_group_name_H-M   'P 1'
#
loop_
_entity.id
_entity.type
_entity.pdbx_description
1 polymer ?
#
loop_
_entity_poly.entity_id
_entity_poly.type
_entity_poly.pdbx_seq_one_letter_code
_entity_poly.pdbx_strand_id
1 'polypeptide(L)'
;MRTERLVLTGLCALALATLGLPGPGRPGPAAALNSADWDIPGGHFFTQTRGGAPAGYGYSVTDDAVAPFWSEFQRLGGVEAVGYPVSRRFVWNGFVVQAFQKA
;
A
#
# COMPACT_ATOMS: atom_id res chain seq x y z
N MET A 1 -3.95 0.56 -76.86
CA MET A 1 -5.34 0.25 -76.42
C MET A 1 -5.35 0.51 -74.92
N ARG A 2 -5.55 1.73 -74.38
CA ARG A 2 -6.77 2.57 -74.26
C ARG A 2 -8.01 1.83 -73.76
N THR A 3 -8.31 1.98 -72.45
CA THR A 3 -9.66 1.99 -71.83
C THR A 3 -9.48 2.43 -70.36
N GLU A 4 -9.59 3.71 -70.00
CA GLU A 4 -10.79 4.55 -69.78
C GLU A 4 -11.56 4.28 -68.47
N ARG A 5 -11.26 5.13 -67.48
CA ARG A 5 -12.15 5.88 -66.58
C ARG A 5 -13.59 5.34 -66.40
N LEU A 6 -13.95 5.01 -65.15
CA LEU A 6 -15.28 5.31 -64.62
C LEU A 6 -15.14 5.86 -63.19
N VAL A 7 -15.39 7.16 -63.07
CA VAL A 7 -15.70 7.87 -61.83
C VAL A 7 -17.22 7.96 -61.79
N LEU A 8 -17.90 7.54 -60.71
CA LEU A 8 -19.07 8.26 -60.16
C LEU A 8 -19.68 7.60 -58.91
N THR A 9 -19.83 8.42 -57.86
CA THR A 9 -20.92 8.45 -56.84
C THR A 9 -21.19 7.21 -55.96
N GLY A 10 -21.42 7.29 -54.65
CA GLY A 10 -21.68 8.39 -53.73
C GLY A 10 -22.23 7.86 -52.39
N LEU A 11 -21.99 8.62 -51.32
CA LEU A 11 -22.67 8.67 -50.00
C LEU A 11 -23.04 7.37 -49.24
N CYS A 12 -22.46 7.21 -48.04
CA CYS A 12 -23.23 7.33 -46.77
C CYS A 12 -22.28 7.29 -45.58
N ALA A 13 -22.27 8.36 -44.78
CA ALA A 13 -21.61 8.40 -43.49
C ALA A 13 -22.37 7.52 -42.48
N LEU A 14 -21.66 6.80 -41.61
CA LEU A 14 -22.15 6.53 -40.28
C LEU A 14 -20.95 6.46 -39.31
N ALA A 15 -20.83 7.49 -38.50
CA ALA A 15 -19.96 7.50 -37.34
C ALA A 15 -20.52 6.52 -36.31
N LEU A 16 -19.69 5.61 -35.80
CA LEU A 16 -19.98 4.85 -34.59
C LEU A 16 -18.88 5.12 -33.56
N ALA A 17 -19.30 5.80 -32.50
CA ALA A 17 -18.55 6.03 -31.29
C ALA A 17 -18.06 4.71 -30.70
N THR A 18 -16.75 4.62 -30.45
CA THR A 18 -16.17 3.48 -29.73
C THR A 18 -16.47 3.62 -28.24
N LEU A 19 -17.27 2.69 -27.74
CA LEU A 19 -17.56 2.47 -26.32
C LEU A 19 -16.24 2.35 -25.52
N GLY A 20 -16.08 3.22 -24.52
CA GLY A 20 -15.06 3.07 -23.49
C GLY A 20 -15.35 1.86 -22.61
N LEU A 21 -14.63 0.77 -22.81
CA LEU A 21 -14.63 -0.37 -21.90
C LEU A 21 -13.94 0.05 -20.59
N PRO A 22 -14.56 -0.13 -19.41
CA PRO A 22 -13.85 -0.03 -18.15
C PRO A 22 -12.82 -1.16 -18.10
N GLY A 23 -11.55 -0.83 -18.31
CA GLY A 23 -10.45 -1.77 -18.10
C GLY A 23 -10.43 -2.25 -16.65
N PRO A 24 -9.89 -3.45 -16.36
CA PRO A 24 -9.68 -3.89 -14.99
C PRO A 24 -8.82 -2.83 -14.31
N GLY A 25 -9.42 -2.14 -13.33
CA GLY A 25 -8.75 -1.09 -12.59
C GLY A 25 -7.41 -1.63 -12.12
N ARG A 26 -6.32 -0.95 -12.50
CA ARG A 26 -5.04 -1.15 -11.80
C ARG A 26 -5.36 -1.02 -10.32
N PRO A 27 -4.97 -1.97 -9.45
CA PRO A 27 -5.03 -1.69 -8.02
C PRO A 27 -4.23 -0.41 -7.82
N GLY A 28 -4.92 0.68 -7.48
CA GLY A 28 -4.27 1.85 -6.90
C GLY A 28 -3.51 1.39 -5.64
N PRO A 29 -2.59 2.21 -5.09
CA PRO A 29 -2.03 1.91 -3.78
C PRO A 29 -3.17 1.49 -2.88
N ALA A 30 -3.10 0.25 -2.36
CA ALA A 30 -4.12 -0.31 -1.51
C ALA A 30 -4.37 0.73 -0.43
N ALA A 31 -5.52 1.41 -0.51
CA ALA A 31 -5.92 2.35 0.50
C ALA A 31 -5.83 1.56 1.80
N ALA A 32 -4.94 2.00 2.68
CA ALA A 32 -4.71 1.39 3.97
C ALA A 32 -6.09 1.01 4.52
N LEU A 33 -6.32 -0.27 4.77
CA LEU A 33 -7.50 -0.70 5.48
C LEU A 33 -7.45 0.10 6.77
N ASN A 34 -8.28 1.15 6.88
CA ASN A 34 -8.32 2.08 8.01
C ASN A 34 -8.82 1.31 9.23
N SER A 35 -7.97 0.46 9.76
CA SER A 35 -7.95 0.12 11.15
C SER A 35 -7.26 1.29 11.80
N ALA A 36 -8.02 2.03 12.61
CA ALA A 36 -7.44 3.11 13.36
C ALA A 36 -6.36 2.49 14.24
N ASP A 37 -5.14 2.97 14.10
CA ASP A 37 -4.10 2.73 15.09
C ASP A 37 -4.47 3.48 16.37
N TRP A 38 -3.83 3.14 17.49
CA TRP A 38 -4.08 3.83 18.75
C TRP A 38 -2.82 3.92 19.61
N ASP A 39 -2.76 4.99 20.38
CA ASP A 39 -1.73 5.18 21.39
C ASP A 39 -1.92 4.18 22.54
N ILE A 40 -0.79 3.73 23.07
CA ILE A 40 -0.71 2.89 24.26
C ILE A 40 0.32 3.50 25.22
N PRO A 41 0.32 3.16 26.51
CA PRO A 41 1.33 3.67 27.43
C PRO A 41 2.75 3.39 26.91
N GLY A 42 3.53 4.46 26.73
CA GLY A 42 4.91 4.37 26.23
C GLY A 42 5.04 4.01 24.74
N GLY A 43 3.98 4.06 23.94
CA GLY A 43 4.10 3.67 22.53
C GLY A 43 2.85 3.82 21.67
N HIS A 44 2.86 3.12 20.56
CA HIS A 44 1.76 3.12 19.58
C HIS A 44 1.49 1.71 19.07
N PHE A 45 0.23 1.41 18.78
CA PHE A 45 -0.22 0.13 18.22
C PHE A 45 -0.64 0.29 16.76
N PHE A 46 0.09 -0.40 15.88
CA PHE A 46 -0.09 -0.34 14.43
C PHE A 46 -0.87 -1.55 13.92
N THR A 47 -1.86 -1.32 13.07
CA THR A 47 -2.80 -2.35 12.60
C THR A 47 -2.58 -2.76 11.14
N GLN A 48 -1.77 -2.00 10.38
CA GLN A 48 -1.61 -2.09 8.93
C GLN A 48 -0.98 -3.42 8.48
N THR A 49 -0.13 -4.02 9.31
CA THR A 49 0.66 -5.21 8.99
C THR A 49 0.08 -6.49 9.61
N ARG A 50 -1.18 -6.45 10.07
CA ARG A 50 -1.86 -7.62 10.64
C ARG A 50 -2.17 -8.74 9.63
N GLY A 51 -2.01 -8.48 8.34
CA GLY A 51 -2.39 -9.41 7.27
C GLY A 51 -3.88 -9.71 7.27
N GLY A 52 -4.24 -10.99 7.18
CA GLY A 52 -5.64 -11.46 7.21
C GLY A 52 -6.26 -11.56 8.62
N ALA A 53 -5.56 -11.13 9.66
CA ALA A 53 -6.08 -11.20 11.02
C ALA A 53 -7.30 -10.26 11.22
N PRO A 54 -8.18 -10.57 12.20
CA PRO A 54 -9.34 -9.74 12.52
C PRO A 54 -8.99 -8.29 12.87
N ALA A 55 -10.00 -7.42 12.89
CA ALA A 55 -9.87 -6.07 13.44
C ALA A 55 -9.36 -6.12 14.89
N GLY A 56 -8.50 -5.16 15.26
CA GLY A 56 -7.87 -5.12 16.58
C GLY A 56 -6.52 -5.85 16.68
N TYR A 57 -6.12 -6.63 15.66
CA TYR A 57 -4.79 -7.22 15.60
C TYR A 57 -3.78 -6.30 14.91
N GLY A 58 -2.50 -6.46 15.27
CA GLY A 58 -1.43 -5.57 14.86
C GLY A 58 -0.17 -5.78 15.70
N TYR A 59 0.74 -4.80 15.68
CA TYR A 59 1.99 -4.80 16.43
C TYR A 59 2.21 -3.48 17.16
N SER A 60 2.61 -3.58 18.42
CA SER A 60 3.00 -2.44 19.24
C SER A 60 4.48 -2.10 19.03
N VAL A 61 4.79 -0.81 19.04
CA VAL A 61 6.15 -0.29 19.22
C VAL A 61 6.11 0.56 20.49
N THR A 62 6.85 0.14 21.52
CA THR A 62 6.80 0.73 22.87
C THR A 62 8.19 1.09 23.37
N ASP A 63 8.25 1.91 24.40
CA ASP A 63 9.40 2.05 25.29
C ASP A 63 9.14 1.25 26.57
N ASP A 64 10.17 0.57 27.07
CA ASP A 64 10.15 -0.09 28.37
C ASP A 64 11.56 -0.20 28.95
N ALA A 65 11.69 -0.90 30.08
CA ALA A 65 12.97 -1.12 30.77
C ALA A 65 13.99 -1.92 29.94
N VAL A 66 13.55 -2.62 28.89
CA VAL A 66 14.44 -3.41 28.03
C VAL A 66 15.05 -2.51 26.97
N ALA A 67 14.23 -1.71 26.28
CA ALA A 67 14.71 -0.84 25.21
C ALA A 67 13.70 0.26 24.81
N PRO A 68 14.19 1.43 24.35
CA PRO A 68 13.38 2.56 23.93
C PRO A 68 12.98 2.50 22.45
N PHE A 69 12.28 1.44 22.02
CA PHE A 69 11.94 1.24 20.61
C PHE A 69 11.03 2.33 20.04
N TRP A 70 10.10 2.88 20.84
CA TRP A 70 9.18 3.91 20.38
C TRP A 70 9.88 5.25 20.21
N SER A 71 10.65 5.68 21.22
CA SER A 71 11.45 6.90 21.12
C SER A 71 12.41 6.85 19.94
N GLU A 72 13.07 5.71 19.71
CA GLU A 72 14.00 5.54 18.59
C GLU A 72 13.27 5.51 17.23
N PHE A 73 12.13 4.85 17.15
CA PHE A 73 11.27 4.87 15.97
C PHE A 73 10.89 6.31 15.59
N GLN A 74 10.48 7.13 16.56
CA GLN A 74 10.17 8.54 16.31
C GLN A 74 11.41 9.34 15.88
N ARG A 75 12.55 9.12 16.55
CA ARG A 75 13.82 9.79 16.23
C ARG A 75 14.28 9.51 14.80
N LEU A 76 14.04 8.29 14.30
CA LEU A 76 14.39 7.88 12.94
C LEU A 76 13.43 8.42 11.87
N GLY A 77 12.31 9.03 12.23
CA GLY A 77 11.30 9.53 11.29
C GLY A 77 10.08 8.61 11.12
N GLY A 78 9.91 7.63 12.00
CA GLY A 78 8.73 6.77 12.07
C GLY A 78 8.45 5.95 10.81
N VAL A 79 7.17 5.79 10.48
CA VAL A 79 6.70 4.95 9.36
C VAL A 79 7.32 5.38 8.03
N GLU A 80 7.50 6.69 7.82
CA GLU A 80 8.07 7.20 6.57
C GLU A 80 9.50 6.68 6.36
N ALA A 81 10.31 6.66 7.42
CA ALA A 81 11.70 6.23 7.37
C ALA A 81 11.87 4.71 7.45
N VAL A 82 11.31 4.05 8.46
CA VAL A 82 11.57 2.62 8.74
C VAL A 82 10.40 1.69 8.39
N GLY A 83 9.24 2.23 8.05
CA GLY A 83 8.04 1.47 7.71
C GLY A 83 7.22 1.02 8.92
N TYR A 84 6.14 0.27 8.67
CA TYR A 84 5.31 -0.28 9.74
C TYR A 84 6.02 -1.47 10.43
N PRO A 85 5.78 -1.72 11.73
CA PRO A 85 6.30 -2.91 12.40
C PRO A 85 5.68 -4.17 11.78
N VAL A 86 6.47 -5.23 11.56
CA VAL A 86 5.98 -6.51 11.00
C VAL A 86 6.12 -7.69 11.96
N SER A 87 6.52 -7.41 13.19
CA SER A 87 6.77 -8.42 14.21
C SER A 87 6.50 -7.86 15.60
N ARG A 88 6.30 -8.76 16.56
CA ARG A 88 6.54 -8.46 17.98
C ARG A 88 8.05 -8.43 18.21
N ARG A 89 8.49 -7.85 19.33
CA ARG A 89 9.90 -7.96 19.74
C ARG A 89 10.30 -9.44 19.92
N PHE A 90 11.51 -9.78 19.48
CA PHE A 90 12.08 -11.12 19.61
C PHE A 90 13.60 -11.03 19.81
N VAL A 91 14.25 -12.13 20.23
CA VAL A 91 15.71 -12.17 20.38
C VAL A 91 16.34 -12.65 19.07
N TRP A 92 17.30 -11.88 18.56
CA TRP A 92 18.13 -12.25 17.42
C TRP A 92 19.60 -11.97 17.75
N ASN A 93 20.45 -13.00 17.64
CA ASN A 93 21.88 -12.90 17.92
C ASN A 93 22.21 -12.26 19.28
N GLY A 94 21.39 -12.54 20.30
CA GLY A 94 21.56 -12.02 21.66
C GLY A 94 20.99 -10.62 21.89
N PHE A 95 20.44 -9.97 20.87
CA PHE A 95 19.80 -8.66 20.97
C PHE A 95 18.28 -8.79 20.91
N VAL A 96 17.57 -7.99 21.71
CA VAL A 96 16.14 -7.80 21.52
C VAL A 96 15.96 -6.88 20.32
N VAL A 97 15.25 -7.37 19.31
CA VAL A 97 15.00 -6.70 18.04
C VAL A 97 13.52 -6.69 17.72
N GLN A 98 13.12 -5.81 16.81
CA GLN A 98 11.81 -5.79 16.19
C GLN A 98 12.01 -5.45 14.72
N ALA A 99 11.45 -6.26 13.84
CA ALA A 99 11.53 -6.04 12.40
C ALA A 99 10.47 -5.05 11.94
N PHE A 100 10.89 -4.16 11.04
CA PHE A 100 10.06 -3.20 10.34
C PHE A 100 10.09 -3.47 8.83
N GLN A 101 9.14 -2.92 8.08
CA GLN A 101 9.06 -3.17 6.63
C GLN A 101 10.31 -2.72 5.85
N LYS A 102 11.08 -1.76 6.36
CA LYS A 102 12.25 -1.19 5.69
C LYS A 102 13.56 -1.34 6.48
N ALA A 103 13.53 -1.96 7.67
CA ALA A 103 14.66 -2.06 8.59
C ALA A 103 14.60 -3.31 9.50
#